data_AF-A0A1I6QYR1-F1
#
_entry.id   AF-A0A1I6QYR1-F1
#
_cell.length_a   1.000
_cell.length_b   1.000
_cell.length_c   1.000
_cell.angle_alpha   90.00
_cell.angle_beta   90.00
_cell.angle_gamma   90.00
#
_symmetry.space_group_name_H-M   'P 1'
#
loop_
_entity.id
_entity.type
_entity.pdbx_description
1 polymer ?
#
loop_
_entity_poly.entity_id
_entity_poly.type
_entity_poly.pdbx_seq_one_letter_code
_entity_poly.pdbx_strand_id
1 'polypeptide(L)'
;MEMRKIGAFISSLRKEKGMTQAEFAERLGISHQAVSKWERGESLPDIGMLPAISRLLETSIDELLAGESRIVLAQETASVQAAAGEELHSIETVQEIEVSDEEVADSEPVEAQDEAQDEAQDEEQEDGSDASDDDGSHPSLHAILQLAPFLGSDTIDEMLRYVEEGRLSADAIQGLAPFISKGSLTRLVDKAIVGTFDMQQLVGLAPFLDTEQIDRLVRQAEEGTVDWDIVQALAPFISRDTLDRLVDRIADGAIDADRIIGLAPFLSKGSMEKLLLHVESGFLGADILSAIAPFIHKDALERLVRGMLEKTLTRSAE
;
A
#
# COMPACT_ATOMS: atom_id res chain seq x y z
N MET A 1 -2.21 -0.01 34.46
CA MET A 1 -1.99 -1.47 34.37
C MET A 1 -2.26 -2.04 35.75
N GLU A 2 -3.33 -2.83 35.92
CA GLU A 2 -3.73 -3.32 37.25
C GLU A 2 -3.02 -4.64 37.58
N MET A 3 -1.98 -4.59 38.42
CA MET A 3 -1.14 -5.74 38.76
C MET A 3 -1.93 -6.91 39.38
N ARG A 4 -3.00 -6.63 40.14
CA ARG A 4 -3.88 -7.68 40.68
C ARG A 4 -4.66 -8.41 39.60
N LYS A 5 -5.09 -7.72 38.54
CA LYS A 5 -5.86 -8.32 37.44
C LYS A 5 -5.01 -9.34 36.69
N ILE A 6 -3.78 -8.93 36.34
CA ILE A 6 -2.76 -9.79 35.71
C ILE A 6 -2.43 -10.98 36.61
N GLY A 7 -2.16 -10.73 37.90
CA GLY A 7 -1.85 -11.79 38.87
C GLY A 7 -2.97 -12.81 39.03
N ALA A 8 -4.20 -12.36 39.13
CA ALA A 8 -5.38 -13.23 39.23
C ALA A 8 -5.56 -14.07 37.95
N PHE A 9 -5.31 -13.49 36.78
CA PHE A 9 -5.41 -14.17 35.49
C PHE A 9 -4.31 -15.23 35.30
N ILE A 10 -3.07 -14.94 35.71
CA ILE A 10 -2.00 -15.94 35.77
C ILE A 10 -2.40 -17.09 36.70
N SER A 11 -3.00 -16.77 37.85
CA SER A 11 -3.47 -17.79 38.80
C SER A 11 -4.59 -18.67 38.22
N SER A 12 -5.53 -18.08 37.47
CA SER A 12 -6.65 -18.84 36.86
C SER A 12 -6.15 -19.78 35.78
N LEU A 13 -5.31 -19.31 34.85
CA LEU A 13 -4.75 -20.13 33.77
C LEU A 13 -3.88 -21.26 34.33
N ARG A 14 -3.07 -20.99 35.36
CA ARG A 14 -2.26 -22.03 36.01
C ARG A 14 -3.14 -23.13 36.60
N LYS A 15 -4.24 -22.75 37.28
CA LYS A 15 -5.19 -23.71 37.87
C LYS A 15 -5.94 -24.51 36.81
N GLU A 16 -6.30 -23.88 35.69
CA GLU A 16 -6.91 -24.56 34.54
C GLU A 16 -6.00 -25.65 33.97
N LYS A 17 -4.69 -25.38 33.93
CA LYS A 17 -3.67 -26.37 33.57
C LYS A 17 -3.33 -27.37 34.70
N GLY A 18 -4.06 -27.34 35.82
CA GLY A 18 -3.91 -28.30 36.93
C GLY A 18 -2.62 -28.21 37.72
N MET A 19 -1.83 -27.13 37.57
CA MET A 19 -0.52 -27.00 38.21
C MET A 19 -0.62 -26.32 39.58
N THR A 20 0.21 -26.72 40.54
CA THR A 20 0.47 -25.96 41.78
C THR A 20 1.39 -24.76 41.51
N GLN A 21 1.45 -23.79 42.43
CA GLN A 21 2.39 -22.66 42.31
C GLN A 21 3.85 -23.15 42.28
N ALA A 22 4.17 -24.25 42.99
CA ALA A 22 5.52 -24.82 43.05
C ALA A 22 5.93 -25.45 41.72
N GLU A 23 5.05 -26.25 41.12
CA GLU A 23 5.28 -26.87 39.80
C GLU A 23 5.38 -25.82 38.69
N PHE A 24 4.58 -24.76 38.76
CA PHE A 24 4.64 -23.66 37.80
C PHE A 24 5.97 -22.88 37.91
N ALA A 25 6.45 -22.65 39.14
CA ALA A 25 7.74 -22.02 39.37
C ALA A 25 8.91 -22.90 38.87
N GLU A 26 8.83 -24.21 39.10
CA GLU A 26 9.84 -25.18 38.65
C GLU A 26 9.94 -25.21 37.12
N ARG A 27 8.80 -25.26 36.41
CA ARG A 27 8.76 -25.25 34.95
C ARG A 27 9.29 -23.96 34.31
N LEU A 28 9.23 -22.84 35.04
CA LEU A 28 9.77 -21.56 34.61
C LEU A 28 11.20 -21.30 35.11
N GLY A 29 11.79 -22.20 35.91
CA GLY A 29 13.13 -22.03 36.46
C GLY A 29 13.24 -20.89 37.48
N ILE A 30 12.16 -20.60 38.22
CA ILE A 30 12.12 -19.50 39.21
C ILE A 30 11.71 -19.97 40.60
N SER A 31 11.81 -19.06 41.58
CA SER A 31 11.37 -19.36 42.95
C SER A 31 9.84 -19.36 43.09
N HIS A 32 9.31 -20.27 43.92
CA HIS A 32 7.90 -20.30 44.31
C HIS A 32 7.40 -18.94 44.86
N GLN A 33 8.27 -18.22 45.58
CA GLN A 33 7.95 -16.90 46.13
C GLN A 33 7.68 -15.85 45.03
N ALA A 34 8.35 -15.94 43.87
CA ALA A 34 8.09 -15.05 42.74
C ALA A 34 6.67 -15.23 42.20
N VAL A 35 6.26 -16.48 41.94
CA VAL A 35 4.88 -16.80 41.51
C VAL A 35 3.84 -16.33 42.53
N SER A 36 4.08 -16.58 43.81
CA SER A 36 3.16 -16.15 44.88
C SER A 36 2.99 -14.62 44.96
N LYS A 37 4.05 -13.86 44.69
CA LYS A 37 3.98 -12.39 44.62
C LYS A 37 3.27 -11.91 43.36
N TRP A 38 3.45 -12.58 42.23
CA TRP A 38 2.73 -12.25 40.99
C TRP A 38 1.24 -12.47 41.15
N GLU A 39 0.82 -13.63 41.65
CA GLU A 39 -0.60 -13.96 41.78
C GLU A 39 -1.36 -13.12 42.81
N ARG A 40 -0.66 -12.57 43.82
CA ARG A 40 -1.22 -11.61 44.77
C ARG A 40 -1.17 -10.16 44.28
N GLY A 41 -0.58 -9.91 43.11
CA GLY A 41 -0.44 -8.59 42.52
C GLY A 41 0.60 -7.70 43.21
N GLU A 42 1.55 -8.27 43.94
CA GLU A 42 2.62 -7.55 44.65
C GLU A 42 3.82 -7.23 43.74
N SER A 43 3.97 -7.95 42.64
CA SER A 43 4.99 -7.72 41.61
C SER A 43 4.50 -8.28 40.28
N LEU A 44 5.16 -7.92 39.17
CA LEU A 44 4.89 -8.50 37.84
C LEU A 44 6.01 -9.45 37.43
N PRO A 45 5.72 -10.39 36.51
CA PRO A 45 6.77 -11.09 35.79
C PRO A 45 7.66 -10.11 35.03
N ASP A 46 8.95 -10.40 34.96
CA ASP A 46 9.87 -9.62 34.12
C ASP A 46 9.47 -9.75 32.65
N ILE A 47 9.74 -8.72 31.85
CA ILE A 47 9.37 -8.67 30.44
C ILE A 47 9.97 -9.84 29.65
N GLY A 48 11.20 -10.24 29.98
CA GLY A 48 11.86 -11.40 29.39
C GLY A 48 11.22 -12.75 29.75
N MET A 49 10.39 -12.80 30.79
CA MET A 49 9.67 -14.02 31.21
C MET A 49 8.30 -14.18 30.55
N LEU A 50 7.73 -13.10 30.02
CA LEU A 50 6.40 -13.13 29.42
C LEU A 50 6.26 -14.15 28.28
N PRO A 51 7.25 -14.34 27.37
CA PRO A 51 7.17 -15.38 26.35
C PRO A 51 7.16 -16.81 26.93
N ALA A 52 7.89 -17.05 28.02
CA ALA A 52 7.91 -18.36 28.67
C ALA A 52 6.58 -18.65 29.38
N ILE A 53 6.01 -17.65 30.06
CA ILE A 53 4.72 -17.75 30.73
C ILE A 53 3.59 -17.95 29.70
N SER A 54 3.59 -17.17 28.64
CA SER A 54 2.63 -17.26 27.53
C SER A 54 2.61 -18.65 26.90
N ARG A 55 3.78 -19.23 26.60
CA ARG A 55 3.88 -20.60 26.06
C ARG A 55 3.41 -21.65 27.07
N LEU A 56 3.79 -21.52 28.34
CA LEU A 56 3.46 -22.51 29.37
C LEU A 56 1.95 -22.50 29.71
N LEU A 57 1.30 -21.34 29.63
CA LEU A 57 -0.12 -21.18 29.90
C LEU A 57 -0.99 -21.22 28.64
N GLU A 58 -0.38 -21.37 27.45
CA GLU A 58 -1.05 -21.37 26.14
C GLU A 58 -1.97 -20.15 25.92
N THR A 59 -1.49 -18.96 26.30
CA THR A 59 -2.20 -17.69 26.15
C THR A 59 -1.31 -16.67 25.45
N SER A 60 -1.88 -15.63 24.86
CA SER A 60 -1.08 -14.54 24.31
C SER A 60 -0.49 -13.65 25.41
N ILE A 61 0.66 -13.01 25.14
CA ILE A 61 1.24 -12.01 26.06
C ILE A 61 0.27 -10.85 26.27
N ASP A 62 -0.49 -10.47 25.25
CA ASP A 62 -1.50 -9.42 25.34
C ASP A 62 -2.63 -9.78 26.32
N GLU A 63 -3.16 -11.00 26.26
CA GLU A 63 -4.17 -11.47 27.23
C GLU A 63 -3.58 -11.55 28.63
N LEU A 64 -2.33 -11.99 28.76
CA LEU A 64 -1.60 -12.04 30.02
C LEU A 64 -1.49 -10.64 30.66
N LEU A 65 -1.15 -9.63 29.87
CA LEU A 65 -1.00 -8.23 30.31
C LEU A 65 -2.34 -7.51 30.47
N ALA A 66 -3.37 -7.89 29.72
CA ALA A 66 -4.75 -7.43 29.89
C ALA A 66 -5.41 -8.04 31.14
N GLY A 67 -4.92 -9.21 31.58
CA GLY A 67 -5.44 -9.97 32.71
C GLY A 67 -6.81 -10.59 32.44
N GLU A 68 -7.12 -10.89 31.18
CA GLU A 68 -8.38 -11.53 30.76
C GLU A 68 -8.21 -12.20 29.38
N SER A 69 -8.92 -13.30 29.16
CA SER A 69 -8.93 -13.99 27.86
C SER A 69 -9.96 -13.35 26.93
N ARG A 70 -9.56 -13.09 25.69
CA ARG A 70 -10.43 -12.45 24.68
C ARG A 70 -11.50 -13.38 24.14
N ILE A 71 -11.31 -14.70 24.23
CA ILE A 71 -12.24 -15.71 23.70
C ILE A 71 -13.52 -15.79 24.56
N VAL A 72 -13.40 -15.60 25.87
CA VAL A 72 -14.55 -15.70 26.80
C VAL A 72 -15.53 -14.52 26.60
N LEU A 73 -15.02 -13.34 26.21
CA LEU A 73 -15.83 -12.14 25.94
C LEU A 73 -16.77 -12.30 24.74
N ALA A 74 -16.38 -13.09 23.74
CA ALA A 74 -17.19 -13.35 22.55
C ALA A 74 -18.34 -14.33 22.83
N GLN A 75 -18.19 -15.22 23.81
CA GLN A 75 -19.22 -16.22 24.15
C GLN A 75 -20.30 -15.64 25.09
N GLU A 76 -19.93 -14.75 26.01
CA GLU A 76 -20.91 -14.04 26.84
C GLU A 76 -21.77 -13.07 26.01
N THR A 77 -21.18 -12.37 25.05
CA THR A 77 -21.91 -11.45 24.15
C THR A 77 -22.86 -12.19 23.20
N ALA A 78 -22.48 -13.35 22.67
CA ALA A 78 -23.34 -14.19 21.84
C ALA A 78 -24.57 -14.73 22.60
N SER A 79 -24.43 -15.04 23.90
CA SER A 79 -25.54 -15.55 24.73
C SER A 79 -26.62 -14.51 25.03
N VAL A 80 -26.26 -13.22 25.07
CA VAL A 80 -27.20 -12.10 25.29
C VAL A 80 -27.99 -11.76 24.02
N GLN A 81 -27.41 -11.99 22.84
CA GLN A 81 -28.03 -11.70 21.55
C GLN A 81 -29.04 -12.77 21.10
N ALA A 82 -28.84 -14.03 21.47
CA ALA A 82 -29.77 -15.12 21.13
C ALA A 82 -31.13 -15.01 21.85
N ALA A 83 -31.20 -14.31 22.98
CA ALA A 83 -32.45 -14.12 23.74
C ALA A 83 -33.36 -13.00 23.20
N ALA A 84 -32.90 -12.19 22.24
CA ALA A 84 -33.61 -11.00 21.76
C ALA A 84 -34.30 -11.16 20.38
N GLY A 85 -34.23 -12.35 19.77
CA GLY A 85 -34.63 -12.58 18.37
C GLY A 85 -36.02 -13.16 18.11
N GLU A 86 -36.87 -13.39 19.13
CA GLU A 86 -38.14 -14.14 18.96
C GLU A 86 -39.41 -13.29 18.74
N GLU A 87 -39.34 -11.96 18.73
CA GLU A 87 -40.52 -11.13 18.47
C GLU A 87 -40.30 -10.29 17.22
N LEU A 88 -40.87 -10.72 16.07
CA LEU A 88 -41.43 -9.89 14.99
C LEU A 88 -41.60 -10.69 13.68
N HIS A 89 -42.50 -11.68 13.65
CA HIS A 89 -43.23 -12.03 12.42
C HIS A 89 -44.62 -12.59 12.73
N SER A 90 -45.52 -11.67 13.04
CA SER A 90 -46.98 -11.75 12.91
C SER A 90 -47.33 -10.33 12.45
N ILE A 91 -48.01 -10.00 11.35
CA ILE A 91 -49.32 -10.36 10.76
C ILE A 91 -49.24 -9.70 9.33
N GLU A 92 -49.70 -10.21 8.17
CA GLU A 92 -51.09 -10.49 7.75
C GLU A 92 -51.19 -11.38 6.49
N THR A 93 -52.16 -12.28 6.61
CA THR A 93 -52.83 -13.17 5.67
C THR A 93 -53.62 -12.44 4.57
N VAL A 94 -53.63 -12.93 3.31
CA VAL A 94 -54.85 -13.10 2.47
C VAL A 94 -54.70 -14.34 1.57
N GLN A 95 -55.84 -14.97 1.31
CA GLN A 95 -56.15 -16.37 0.97
C GLN A 95 -55.91 -16.86 -0.47
N GLU A 96 -55.82 -18.19 -0.54
CA GLU A 96 -56.06 -19.16 -1.63
C GLU A 96 -57.02 -18.75 -2.75
N ILE A 97 -56.68 -19.14 -4.00
CA ILE A 97 -57.61 -19.79 -4.96
C ILE A 97 -56.81 -20.83 -5.78
N GLU A 98 -57.20 -22.10 -5.65
CA GLU A 98 -56.90 -23.20 -6.59
C GLU A 98 -57.82 -23.14 -7.82
N VAL A 99 -57.32 -23.39 -9.05
CA VAL A 99 -58.00 -24.31 -10.00
C VAL A 99 -57.09 -24.75 -11.17
N SER A 100 -56.96 -26.08 -11.30
CA SER A 100 -57.09 -26.97 -12.48
C SER A 100 -56.48 -26.65 -13.86
N ASP A 101 -55.69 -27.64 -14.34
CA ASP A 101 -55.64 -28.30 -15.66
C ASP A 101 -56.28 -27.63 -16.90
N GLU A 102 -55.57 -27.66 -18.04
CA GLU A 102 -55.91 -28.43 -19.27
C GLU A 102 -55.36 -27.81 -20.59
N GLU A 103 -54.78 -28.70 -21.42
CA GLU A 103 -54.57 -28.69 -22.89
C GLU A 103 -53.68 -27.64 -23.62
N VAL A 104 -52.55 -28.03 -24.24
CA VAL A 104 -52.30 -28.72 -25.55
C VAL A 104 -52.26 -27.77 -26.76
N ALA A 105 -51.16 -27.91 -27.53
CA ALA A 105 -50.99 -27.73 -28.99
C ALA A 105 -49.74 -26.88 -29.29
N ASP A 106 -48.64 -27.48 -29.74
CA ASP A 106 -48.36 -27.89 -31.13
C ASP A 106 -47.57 -26.79 -31.85
N SER A 107 -46.25 -26.97 -32.01
CA SER A 107 -45.60 -26.92 -33.33
C SER A 107 -44.11 -27.29 -33.23
N GLU A 108 -43.73 -28.03 -34.25
CA GLU A 108 -42.52 -28.80 -34.50
C GLU A 108 -41.32 -27.94 -35.02
N PRO A 109 -40.18 -28.54 -35.44
CA PRO A 109 -38.82 -28.14 -35.06
C PRO A 109 -38.08 -27.34 -36.13
N VAL A 110 -36.87 -26.86 -35.81
CA VAL A 110 -35.85 -26.55 -36.82
C VAL A 110 -34.53 -27.18 -36.41
N GLU A 111 -34.24 -28.34 -36.99
CA GLU A 111 -32.90 -28.83 -37.25
C GLU A 111 -32.43 -28.35 -38.62
N ALA A 112 -31.15 -27.96 -38.71
CA ALA A 112 -30.19 -28.15 -39.81
C ALA A 112 -29.14 -27.03 -39.74
N GLN A 113 -27.86 -27.18 -40.01
CA GLN A 113 -26.94 -28.27 -40.40
C GLN A 113 -25.54 -27.62 -40.25
N ASP A 114 -24.57 -28.30 -39.63
CA ASP A 114 -23.49 -29.04 -40.31
C ASP A 114 -22.59 -28.14 -41.20
N GLU A 115 -21.33 -27.95 -40.79
CA GLU A 115 -20.16 -28.10 -41.67
C GLU A 115 -18.85 -28.03 -40.85
N ALA A 116 -17.94 -28.93 -41.21
CA ALA A 116 -16.76 -29.34 -40.46
C ALA A 116 -15.45 -28.73 -41.02
N GLN A 117 -14.37 -29.03 -40.27
CA GLN A 117 -12.94 -29.03 -40.63
C GLN A 117 -12.17 -27.73 -40.35
N ASP A 118 -11.31 -27.70 -39.33
CA ASP A 118 -9.94 -28.27 -39.25
C ASP A 118 -8.92 -27.31 -39.85
N GLU A 119 -8.21 -26.58 -38.98
CA GLU A 119 -6.82 -26.15 -39.20
C GLU A 119 -6.25 -25.66 -37.86
N ALA A 120 -5.34 -26.47 -37.33
CA ALA A 120 -4.47 -26.16 -36.21
C ALA A 120 -3.35 -25.19 -36.63
N GLN A 121 -3.02 -24.23 -35.76
CA GLN A 121 -1.66 -23.73 -35.55
C GLN A 121 -1.57 -22.84 -34.29
N ASP A 122 -0.91 -23.40 -33.28
CA ASP A 122 0.01 -22.78 -32.31
C ASP A 122 -0.33 -21.42 -31.68
N GLU A 123 -0.96 -21.47 -30.50
CA GLU A 123 -0.68 -20.53 -29.42
C GLU A 123 -0.14 -21.34 -28.22
N GLU A 124 1.17 -21.26 -28.01
CA GLU A 124 1.85 -21.73 -26.81
C GLU A 124 1.40 -20.86 -25.62
N GLN A 125 0.44 -21.38 -24.85
CA GLN A 125 0.29 -21.08 -23.43
C GLN A 125 1.39 -21.83 -22.67
N GLU A 126 2.44 -21.13 -22.25
CA GLU A 126 3.26 -21.57 -21.12
C GLU A 126 2.54 -21.19 -19.82
N ASP A 127 1.67 -22.10 -19.38
CA ASP A 127 1.40 -22.32 -17.96
C ASP A 127 2.64 -22.99 -17.36
N GLY A 128 3.41 -22.18 -16.62
CA GLY A 128 4.61 -22.60 -15.89
C GLY A 128 4.34 -22.47 -14.40
N SER A 129 3.60 -23.43 -13.86
CA SER A 129 3.48 -23.74 -12.45
C SER A 129 4.83 -23.63 -11.72
N ASP A 130 4.88 -22.82 -10.66
CA ASP A 130 5.74 -23.14 -9.51
C ASP A 130 4.82 -23.40 -8.31
N ALA A 131 4.29 -24.62 -8.31
CA ALA A 131 3.79 -25.26 -7.12
C ALA A 131 5.00 -25.64 -6.26
N SER A 132 5.38 -24.76 -5.34
CA SER A 132 6.24 -25.12 -4.22
C SER A 132 5.46 -24.92 -2.92
N ASP A 133 4.91 -26.02 -2.41
CA ASP A 133 4.64 -26.29 -1.00
C ASP A 133 3.95 -25.17 -0.18
N ASP A 134 2.66 -24.94 -0.44
CA ASP A 134 1.76 -24.26 0.51
C ASP A 134 1.33 -25.27 1.60
N ASP A 135 2.24 -25.57 2.53
CA ASP A 135 1.83 -26.00 3.87
C ASP A 135 1.25 -24.77 4.56
N GLY A 136 -0.05 -24.78 4.86
CA GLY A 136 -0.89 -23.67 5.34
C GLY A 136 -0.50 -23.04 6.69
N SER A 137 0.79 -22.86 6.92
CA SER A 137 1.48 -22.39 8.12
C SER A 137 1.93 -20.92 7.99
N HIS A 138 1.76 -20.28 6.83
CA HIS A 138 2.12 -18.88 6.62
C HIS A 138 0.88 -18.01 6.30
N PRO A 139 0.62 -16.94 7.07
CA PRO A 139 -0.50 -16.05 6.79
C PRO A 139 -0.32 -15.41 5.40
N SER A 140 -1.39 -15.40 4.60
CA SER A 140 -1.37 -14.80 3.27
C SER A 140 -0.91 -13.34 3.31
N LEU A 141 -0.20 -12.89 2.29
CA LEU A 141 0.24 -11.50 2.15
C LEU A 141 -0.91 -10.50 2.38
N HIS A 142 -2.09 -10.84 1.87
CA HIS A 142 -3.30 -10.08 2.08
C HIS A 142 -3.69 -9.99 3.57
N ALA A 143 -3.67 -11.10 4.31
CA ALA A 143 -3.96 -11.11 5.74
C ALA A 143 -2.95 -10.27 6.55
N ILE A 144 -1.67 -10.29 6.16
CA ILE A 144 -0.63 -9.47 6.80
C ILE A 144 -0.87 -7.97 6.55
N LEU A 145 -1.24 -7.58 5.33
CA LEU A 145 -1.57 -6.19 5.00
C LEU A 145 -2.81 -5.67 5.75
N GLN A 146 -3.80 -6.51 6.00
CA GLN A 146 -4.98 -6.14 6.81
C GLN A 146 -4.62 -5.83 8.28
N LEU A 147 -3.50 -6.38 8.76
CA LEU A 147 -3.00 -6.10 10.10
C LEU A 147 -2.18 -4.81 10.16
N ALA A 148 -1.67 -4.30 9.03
CA ALA A 148 -0.79 -3.13 8.96
C ALA A 148 -1.25 -1.90 9.77
N PRO A 149 -2.55 -1.52 9.80
CA PRO A 149 -3.02 -0.40 10.63
C PRO A 149 -2.83 -0.60 12.14
N PHE A 150 -2.67 -1.84 12.59
CA PHE A 150 -2.57 -2.23 14.00
C PHE A 150 -1.13 -2.57 14.41
N LEU A 151 -0.19 -2.54 13.48
CA LEU A 151 1.22 -2.84 13.73
C LEU A 151 1.99 -1.58 14.16
N GLY A 152 2.98 -1.78 15.02
CA GLY A 152 3.92 -0.71 15.38
C GLY A 152 4.89 -0.41 14.23
N SER A 153 5.46 0.80 14.23
CA SER A 153 6.45 1.22 13.22
C SER A 153 7.63 0.26 13.11
N ASP A 154 8.07 -0.33 14.23
CA ASP A 154 9.21 -1.24 14.26
C ASP A 154 8.88 -2.57 13.55
N THR A 155 7.64 -3.04 13.65
CA THR A 155 7.18 -4.25 12.96
C THR A 155 7.03 -3.99 11.46
N ILE A 156 6.49 -2.82 11.08
CA ILE A 156 6.40 -2.41 9.68
C ILE A 156 7.80 -2.30 9.08
N ASP A 157 8.77 -1.76 9.82
CA ASP A 157 10.17 -1.68 9.41
C ASP A 157 10.80 -3.06 9.21
N GLU A 158 10.48 -4.02 10.06
CA GLU A 158 10.91 -5.41 9.90
C GLU A 158 10.28 -6.05 8.66
N MET A 159 9.00 -5.78 8.41
CA MET A 159 8.30 -6.24 7.20
C MET A 159 8.93 -5.67 5.93
N LEU A 160 9.33 -4.39 5.95
CA LEU A 160 10.03 -3.77 4.82
C LEU A 160 11.36 -4.45 4.50
N ARG A 161 12.09 -4.95 5.50
CA ARG A 161 13.32 -5.74 5.25
C ARG A 161 13.03 -7.01 4.46
N TYR A 162 11.93 -7.70 4.76
CA TYR A 162 11.55 -8.89 3.99
C TYR A 162 11.15 -8.54 2.56
N VAL A 163 10.64 -7.33 2.30
CA VAL A 163 10.41 -6.89 0.92
C VAL A 163 11.73 -6.62 0.20
N GLU A 164 12.67 -5.96 0.87
CA GLU A 164 14.01 -5.69 0.32
C GLU A 164 14.77 -6.97 -0.03
N GLU A 165 14.54 -8.06 0.71
CA GLU A 165 15.09 -9.40 0.43
C GLU A 165 14.42 -10.11 -0.76
N GLY A 166 13.45 -9.49 -1.43
CA GLY A 166 12.70 -10.07 -2.54
C GLY A 166 11.70 -11.15 -2.10
N ARG A 167 11.37 -11.21 -0.80
CA ARG A 167 10.48 -12.23 -0.23
C ARG A 167 9.01 -11.80 -0.21
N LEU A 168 8.73 -10.55 -0.59
CA LEU A 168 7.39 -9.97 -0.68
C LEU A 168 7.25 -9.21 -2.01
N SER A 169 6.05 -9.21 -2.60
CA SER A 169 5.78 -8.57 -3.89
C SER A 169 5.82 -7.03 -3.81
N ALA A 170 5.98 -6.37 -4.95
CA ALA A 170 5.93 -4.89 -5.05
C ALA A 170 4.60 -4.31 -4.53
N ASP A 171 3.49 -5.02 -4.75
CA ASP A 171 2.16 -4.65 -4.26
C ASP A 171 2.08 -4.63 -2.73
N ALA A 172 2.88 -5.47 -2.06
CA ALA A 172 2.98 -5.47 -0.60
C ALA A 172 3.49 -4.13 -0.08
N ILE A 173 4.52 -3.57 -0.71
CA ILE A 173 5.13 -2.30 -0.28
C ILE A 173 4.12 -1.16 -0.41
N GLN A 174 3.38 -1.13 -1.52
CA GLN A 174 2.34 -0.13 -1.75
C GLN A 174 1.20 -0.26 -0.72
N GLY A 175 0.81 -1.49 -0.37
CA GLY A 175 -0.17 -1.75 0.69
C GLY A 175 0.30 -1.33 2.08
N LEU A 176 1.61 -1.42 2.36
CA LEU A 176 2.21 -0.95 3.61
C LEU A 176 2.44 0.56 3.63
N ALA A 177 2.56 1.20 2.46
CA ALA A 177 2.96 2.59 2.29
C ALA A 177 2.28 3.60 3.22
N PRO A 178 0.95 3.53 3.47
CA PRO A 178 0.27 4.46 4.39
C PRO A 178 0.75 4.38 5.84
N PHE A 179 1.35 3.26 6.23
CA PHE A 179 1.76 2.95 7.60
C PHE A 179 3.28 3.03 7.80
N ILE A 180 4.04 3.23 6.71
CA ILE A 180 5.48 3.39 6.78
C ILE A 180 5.82 4.72 7.46
N SER A 181 6.76 4.67 8.43
CA SER A 181 7.23 5.89 9.07
C SER A 181 8.05 6.76 8.11
N LYS A 182 8.05 8.09 8.31
CA LYS A 182 8.88 9.01 7.52
C LYS A 182 10.35 8.62 7.51
N GLY A 183 10.89 8.22 8.67
CA GLY A 183 12.29 7.80 8.79
C GLY A 183 12.60 6.54 7.97
N SER A 184 11.62 5.66 7.83
CA SER A 184 11.73 4.43 7.05
C SER A 184 11.66 4.71 5.55
N LEU A 185 10.74 5.58 5.11
CA LEU A 185 10.71 6.09 3.74
C LEU A 185 12.03 6.77 3.37
N THR A 186 12.61 7.57 4.27
CA THR A 186 13.91 8.22 4.01
C THR A 186 15.01 7.18 3.79
N ARG A 187 15.05 6.11 4.60
CA ARG A 187 16.00 5.02 4.40
C ARG A 187 15.77 4.27 3.08
N LEU A 188 14.52 4.09 2.65
CA LEU A 188 14.20 3.47 1.36
C LEU A 188 14.68 4.35 0.20
N VAL A 189 14.48 5.67 0.27
CA VAL A 189 15.02 6.64 -0.69
C VAL A 189 16.54 6.56 -0.74
N ASP A 190 17.22 6.53 0.42
CA ASP A 190 18.68 6.42 0.49
C ASP A 190 19.19 5.13 -0.16
N LYS A 191 18.53 4.01 0.12
CA LYS A 191 18.84 2.70 -0.48
C LYS A 191 18.61 2.68 -1.99
N ALA A 192 17.55 3.31 -2.47
CA ALA A 192 17.25 3.37 -3.90
C ALA A 192 18.33 4.16 -4.66
N ILE A 193 18.77 5.29 -4.10
CA ILE A 193 19.84 6.11 -4.68
C ILE A 193 21.16 5.32 -4.75
N VAL A 194 21.46 4.49 -3.74
CA VAL A 194 22.66 3.63 -3.71
C VAL A 194 22.49 2.35 -4.55
N GLY A 195 21.29 2.07 -5.06
CA GLY A 195 20.99 0.91 -5.90
C GLY A 195 20.73 -0.39 -5.14
N THR A 196 20.48 -0.33 -3.83
CA THR A 196 20.14 -1.50 -3.00
C THR A 196 18.63 -1.68 -2.80
N PHE A 197 17.82 -0.81 -3.40
CA PHE A 197 16.36 -0.91 -3.43
C PHE A 197 15.89 -0.54 -4.83
N ASP A 198 14.86 -1.23 -5.33
CA ASP A 198 14.37 -1.00 -6.68
C ASP A 198 13.73 0.39 -6.81
N MET A 199 14.17 1.14 -7.81
CA MET A 199 13.70 2.50 -8.06
C MET A 199 12.24 2.52 -8.51
N GLN A 200 11.79 1.50 -9.25
CA GLN A 200 10.40 1.43 -9.70
C GLN A 200 9.45 1.17 -8.53
N GLN A 201 9.85 0.30 -7.59
CA GLN A 201 9.16 0.14 -6.32
C GLN A 201 9.09 1.45 -5.52
N LEU A 202 10.18 2.24 -5.49
CA LEU A 202 10.18 3.54 -4.81
C LEU A 202 9.21 4.53 -5.45
N VAL A 203 9.14 4.58 -6.79
CA VAL A 203 8.17 5.43 -7.51
C VAL A 203 6.73 5.06 -7.13
N GLY A 204 6.44 3.78 -6.90
CA GLY A 204 5.15 3.33 -6.37
C GLY A 204 4.78 3.91 -5.00
N LEU A 205 5.78 4.38 -4.22
CA LEU A 205 5.59 5.03 -2.92
C LEU A 205 5.49 6.55 -3.02
N ALA A 206 5.58 7.13 -4.22
CA ALA A 206 5.58 8.58 -4.42
C ALA A 206 4.44 9.35 -3.72
N PRO A 207 3.18 8.85 -3.64
CA PRO A 207 2.12 9.53 -2.90
C PRO A 207 2.39 9.73 -1.40
N PHE A 208 3.29 8.93 -0.83
CA PHE A 208 3.62 8.91 0.59
C PHE A 208 4.97 9.57 0.91
N LEU A 209 5.76 9.89 -0.13
CA LEU A 209 7.00 10.63 0.03
C LEU A 209 6.71 12.11 0.33
N ASP A 210 7.51 12.70 1.21
CA ASP A 210 7.45 14.13 1.44
C ASP A 210 8.27 14.92 0.41
N THR A 211 8.09 16.24 0.44
CA THR A 211 8.76 17.14 -0.50
C THR A 211 10.28 17.06 -0.40
N GLU A 212 10.84 16.85 0.81
CA GLU A 212 12.29 16.75 0.97
C GLU A 212 12.83 15.48 0.28
N GLN A 213 12.14 14.36 0.46
CA GLN A 213 12.48 13.09 -0.18
C GLN A 213 12.41 13.16 -1.70
N ILE A 214 11.33 13.73 -2.24
CA ILE A 214 11.16 13.92 -3.69
C ILE A 214 12.22 14.86 -4.24
N ASP A 215 12.46 16.00 -3.58
CA ASP A 215 13.47 16.96 -4.00
C ASP A 215 14.88 16.37 -4.02
N ARG A 216 15.19 15.47 -3.08
CA ARG A 216 16.45 14.74 -3.07
C ARG A 216 16.58 13.85 -4.30
N LEU A 217 15.53 13.11 -4.68
CA LEU A 217 15.53 12.29 -5.91
C LEU A 217 15.70 13.14 -7.16
N VAL A 218 15.00 14.27 -7.25
CA VAL A 218 15.14 15.23 -8.35
C VAL A 218 16.58 15.76 -8.45
N ARG A 219 17.20 16.15 -7.33
CA ARG A 219 18.60 16.58 -7.31
C ARG A 219 19.56 15.49 -7.78
N GLN A 220 19.34 14.24 -7.38
CA GLN A 220 20.16 13.12 -7.84
C GLN A 220 20.01 12.85 -9.35
N ALA A 221 18.83 13.08 -9.91
CA ALA A 221 18.62 12.99 -11.35
C ALA A 221 19.27 14.16 -12.13
N GLU A 222 19.34 15.34 -11.52
CA GLU A 222 20.10 16.48 -12.05
C GLU A 222 21.62 16.21 -12.05
N GLU A 223 22.12 15.48 -11.06
CA GLU A 223 23.53 15.07 -10.94
C GLU A 223 23.88 13.87 -11.82
N GLY A 224 22.87 13.19 -12.39
CA GLY A 224 23.03 12.03 -13.27
C GLY A 224 23.17 10.69 -12.54
N THR A 225 22.99 10.65 -11.22
CA THR A 225 22.99 9.42 -10.41
C THR A 225 21.71 8.62 -10.62
N VAL A 226 20.59 9.31 -10.87
CA VAL A 226 19.26 8.71 -11.10
C VAL A 226 18.79 9.07 -12.51
N ASP A 227 18.10 8.15 -13.18
CA ASP A 227 17.53 8.40 -14.50
C ASP A 227 16.45 9.50 -14.44
N TRP A 228 16.40 10.33 -15.48
CA TRP A 228 15.40 11.40 -15.59
C TRP A 228 13.97 10.86 -15.71
N ASP A 229 13.78 9.66 -16.24
CA ASP A 229 12.46 9.02 -16.33
C ASP A 229 11.78 8.92 -14.96
N ILE A 230 12.57 8.82 -13.88
CA ILE A 230 12.07 8.84 -12.51
C ILE A 230 11.49 10.21 -12.15
N VAL A 231 12.13 11.31 -12.56
CA VAL A 231 11.60 12.67 -12.34
C VAL A 231 10.26 12.83 -13.05
N GLN A 232 10.13 12.31 -14.27
CA GLN A 232 8.86 12.32 -14.99
C GLN A 232 7.79 11.49 -14.28
N ALA A 233 8.12 10.32 -13.75
CA ALA A 233 7.18 9.49 -13.01
C ALA A 233 6.75 10.13 -11.67
N LEU A 234 7.66 10.88 -11.02
CA LEU A 234 7.38 11.63 -9.81
C LEU A 234 6.65 12.95 -10.05
N ALA A 235 6.56 13.43 -11.30
CA ALA A 235 6.05 14.75 -11.66
C ALA A 235 4.70 15.15 -11.01
N PRO A 236 3.70 14.25 -10.85
CA PRO A 236 2.46 14.59 -10.14
C PRO A 236 2.64 14.98 -8.67
N PHE A 237 3.74 14.55 -8.06
CA PHE A 237 4.04 14.71 -6.62
C PHE A 237 5.16 15.74 -6.37
N ILE A 238 5.84 16.22 -7.41
CA ILE A 238 6.86 17.27 -7.29
C ILE A 238 6.19 18.59 -6.89
N SER A 239 6.82 19.32 -5.95
CA SER A 239 6.34 20.62 -5.53
C SER A 239 6.43 21.66 -6.65
N ARG A 240 5.56 22.68 -6.61
CA ARG A 240 5.61 23.78 -7.59
C ARG A 240 6.94 24.53 -7.54
N ASP A 241 7.49 24.75 -6.35
CA ASP A 241 8.77 25.43 -6.17
C ASP A 241 9.91 24.63 -6.83
N THR A 242 9.86 23.31 -6.71
CA THR A 242 10.84 22.40 -7.33
C THR A 242 10.69 22.39 -8.86
N LEU A 243 9.47 22.34 -9.39
CA LEU A 243 9.21 22.44 -10.83
C LEU A 243 9.66 23.80 -11.39
N ASP A 244 9.36 24.89 -10.70
CA ASP A 244 9.75 26.24 -11.12
C ASP A 244 11.29 26.37 -11.13
N ARG A 245 11.99 25.80 -10.14
CA ARG A 245 13.47 25.73 -10.13
C ARG A 245 14.02 24.90 -11.30
N LEU A 246 13.38 23.77 -11.64
CA LEU A 246 13.76 22.95 -12.79
C LEU A 246 13.65 23.73 -14.10
N VAL A 247 12.57 24.49 -14.26
CA VAL A 247 12.35 25.37 -15.41
C VAL A 247 13.44 26.45 -15.49
N ASP A 248 13.76 27.11 -14.38
CA ASP A 248 14.82 28.12 -14.35
C ASP A 248 16.18 27.50 -14.74
N ARG A 249 16.47 26.28 -14.30
CA ARG A 249 17.69 25.57 -14.69
C ARG A 249 17.74 25.17 -16.16
N ILE A 250 16.61 24.81 -16.76
CA ILE A 250 16.50 24.52 -18.20
C ILE A 250 16.71 25.81 -19.00
N ALA A 251 16.11 26.91 -18.55
CA ALA A 251 16.30 28.24 -19.10
C ALA A 251 17.76 28.71 -19.08
N ASP A 252 18.51 28.36 -18.03
CA ASP A 252 19.96 28.63 -17.92
C ASP A 252 20.84 27.64 -18.71
N GLY A 253 20.24 26.62 -19.36
CA GLY A 253 20.95 25.58 -20.11
C GLY A 253 21.68 24.55 -19.24
N ALA A 254 21.39 24.52 -17.94
CA ALA A 254 22.00 23.59 -17.00
C ALA A 254 21.37 22.18 -17.07
N ILE A 255 20.23 22.05 -17.73
CA ILE A 255 19.50 20.80 -17.96
C ILE A 255 19.04 20.81 -19.41
N ASP A 256 19.05 19.64 -20.06
CA ASP A 256 18.56 19.48 -21.42
C ASP A 256 17.10 19.93 -21.54
N ALA A 257 16.80 20.61 -22.62
CA ALA A 257 15.53 21.24 -22.85
C ALA A 257 14.41 20.21 -23.11
N ASP A 258 14.74 19.06 -23.72
CA ASP A 258 13.76 18.00 -24.03
C ASP A 258 13.15 17.37 -22.76
N ARG A 259 13.88 17.44 -21.65
CA ARG A 259 13.44 16.94 -20.34
C ARG A 259 12.21 17.68 -19.79
N ILE A 260 11.92 18.87 -20.31
CA ILE A 260 10.72 19.63 -19.92
C ILE A 260 9.43 19.01 -20.44
N ILE A 261 9.49 18.25 -21.54
CA ILE A 261 8.29 17.78 -22.26
C ILE A 261 7.44 16.88 -21.34
N GLY A 262 8.08 15.95 -20.64
CA GLY A 262 7.42 15.06 -19.68
C GLY A 262 6.85 15.79 -18.45
N LEU A 263 7.37 16.99 -18.13
CA LEU A 263 6.92 17.80 -17.00
C LEU A 263 5.85 18.82 -17.36
N ALA A 264 5.67 19.12 -18.66
CA ALA A 264 4.77 20.15 -19.16
C ALA A 264 3.33 20.11 -18.59
N PRO A 265 2.68 18.94 -18.38
CA PRO A 265 1.33 18.89 -17.80
C PRO A 265 1.23 19.43 -16.37
N PHE A 266 2.35 19.42 -15.64
CA PHE A 266 2.41 19.73 -14.21
C PHE A 266 2.94 21.15 -13.93
N LEU A 267 3.42 21.86 -14.96
CA LEU A 267 4.00 23.19 -14.81
C LEU A 267 2.95 24.23 -14.42
N SER A 268 3.38 25.19 -13.60
CA SER A 268 2.59 26.37 -13.28
C SER A 268 2.47 27.29 -14.50
N LYS A 269 1.43 28.14 -14.52
CA LYS A 269 1.28 29.15 -15.59
C LYS A 269 2.51 30.06 -15.68
N GLY A 270 3.07 30.46 -14.54
CA GLY A 270 4.27 31.29 -14.48
C GLY A 270 5.50 30.57 -15.07
N SER A 271 5.69 29.30 -14.73
CA SER A 271 6.75 28.48 -15.34
C SER A 271 6.59 28.30 -16.84
N MET A 272 5.36 28.08 -17.30
CA MET A 272 5.06 27.99 -18.73
C MET A 272 5.39 29.31 -19.45
N GLU A 273 5.01 30.45 -18.89
CA GLU A 273 5.34 31.77 -19.43
C GLU A 273 6.86 32.00 -19.49
N LYS A 274 7.61 31.60 -18.46
CA LYS A 274 9.07 31.65 -18.47
C LYS A 274 9.65 30.81 -19.61
N LEU A 275 9.19 29.58 -19.81
CA LEU A 275 9.64 28.74 -20.92
C LEU A 275 9.36 29.38 -22.28
N LEU A 276 8.16 29.95 -22.46
CA LEU A 276 7.80 30.62 -23.70
C LEU A 276 8.70 31.83 -24.00
N LEU A 277 9.11 32.59 -22.99
CA LEU A 277 10.07 33.67 -23.16
C LEU A 277 11.44 33.17 -23.66
N HIS A 278 11.85 31.98 -23.24
CA HIS A 278 13.11 31.35 -23.69
C HIS A 278 13.00 30.80 -25.12
N VAL A 279 11.82 30.29 -25.52
CA VAL A 279 11.52 29.96 -26.93
C VAL A 279 11.57 31.21 -27.81
N GLU A 280 10.94 32.31 -27.39
CA GLU A 280 10.96 33.59 -28.13
C GLU A 280 12.39 34.15 -28.28
N SER A 281 13.23 33.96 -27.27
CA SER A 281 14.64 34.34 -27.26
C SER A 281 15.52 33.45 -28.16
N GLY A 282 14.98 32.32 -28.63
CA GLY A 282 15.69 31.35 -29.47
C GLY A 282 16.64 30.44 -28.69
N PHE A 283 16.50 30.37 -27.37
CA PHE A 283 17.27 29.46 -26.52
C PHE A 283 16.70 28.04 -26.54
N LEU A 284 15.38 27.91 -26.69
CA LEU A 284 14.67 26.65 -26.84
C LEU A 284 14.21 26.48 -28.30
N GLY A 285 14.30 25.24 -28.79
CA GLY A 285 13.90 24.89 -30.14
C GLY A 285 12.37 24.98 -30.35
N ALA A 286 11.96 25.12 -31.62
CA ALA A 286 10.55 25.18 -32.01
C ALA A 286 9.84 23.82 -31.93
N ASP A 287 10.60 22.74 -31.94
CA ASP A 287 10.18 21.36 -31.65
C ASP A 287 9.62 21.24 -30.23
N ILE A 288 10.30 21.80 -29.23
CA ILE A 288 9.83 21.81 -27.84
C ILE A 288 8.49 22.54 -27.76
N LEU A 289 8.36 23.69 -28.42
CA LEU A 289 7.10 24.44 -28.47
C LEU A 289 5.94 23.57 -28.97
N SER A 290 6.16 22.74 -29.99
CA SER A 290 5.14 21.84 -30.51
C SER A 290 4.71 20.77 -29.49
N ALA A 291 5.66 20.27 -28.69
CA ALA A 291 5.42 19.27 -27.66
C ALA A 291 4.68 19.84 -26.44
N ILE A 292 4.97 21.09 -26.05
CA ILE A 292 4.33 21.75 -24.90
C ILE A 292 3.06 22.53 -25.28
N ALA A 293 2.81 22.77 -26.58
CA ALA A 293 1.64 23.49 -27.10
C ALA A 293 0.29 23.05 -26.50
N PRO A 294 0.00 21.74 -26.29
CA PRO A 294 -1.27 21.30 -25.70
C PRO A 294 -1.52 21.85 -24.29
N PHE A 295 -0.48 22.23 -23.56
CA PHE A 295 -0.52 22.70 -22.18
C PHE A 295 -0.46 24.23 -22.06
N ILE A 296 -0.35 24.94 -23.19
CA ILE A 296 -0.25 26.39 -23.25
C ILE A 296 -1.62 27.01 -23.53
N HIS A 297 -1.92 28.12 -22.87
CA HIS A 297 -3.10 28.92 -23.20
C HIS A 297 -3.03 29.45 -24.63
N LYS A 298 -4.14 29.30 -25.37
CA LYS A 298 -4.27 29.70 -26.78
C LYS A 298 -3.72 31.11 -27.06
N ASP A 299 -4.07 32.09 -26.24
CA ASP A 299 -3.64 33.49 -26.43
C ASP A 299 -2.12 33.65 -26.34
N ALA A 300 -1.47 32.93 -25.42
CA ALA A 300 -0.03 32.94 -25.25
C ALA A 300 0.69 32.27 -26.45
N LEU A 301 0.14 31.15 -26.92
CA LEU A 301 0.66 30.46 -28.11
C LEU A 301 0.52 31.32 -29.37
N GLU A 302 -0.64 31.95 -29.58
CA GLU A 302 -0.86 32.85 -30.73
C GLU A 302 0.10 34.05 -30.71
N ARG A 303 0.31 34.67 -29.55
CA ARG A 303 1.27 35.77 -29.39
C ARG A 303 2.68 35.34 -29.77
N LEU A 304 3.10 34.18 -29.30
CA LEU A 304 4.44 33.65 -29.54
C LEU A 304 4.65 33.29 -31.02
N VAL A 305 3.69 32.59 -31.65
CA VAL A 305 3.75 32.23 -33.07
C VAL A 305 3.78 33.48 -33.95
N ARG A 306 2.98 34.52 -33.63
CA ARG A 306 3.03 35.81 -34.34
C ARG A 306 4.41 36.46 -34.23
N GLY A 307 5.00 36.49 -33.03
CA GLY A 307 6.35 37.01 -32.82
C GLY A 307 7.43 36.24 -33.60
N MET A 308 7.33 34.91 -33.69
CA MET A 308 8.24 34.09 -34.49
C MET A 308 8.11 34.36 -36.00
N LEU A 309 6.88 34.55 -36.50
CA LEU A 309 6.63 34.90 -37.90
C LEU A 309 7.20 36.28 -38.27
N GLU A 310 7.07 37.27 -37.39
CA GLU A 310 7.65 38.60 -37.61
C GLU A 310 9.19 38.56 -37.67
N LYS A 311 9.83 37.78 -36.79
CA LYS A 311 11.30 37.59 -36.78
C LYS A 311 11.82 36.85 -38.01
N THR A 312 11.06 35.89 -38.55
CA THR A 312 11.45 35.11 -39.74
C THR A 312 11.26 35.91 -41.04
N LEU A 313 10.20 36.72 -41.12
CA LEU A 313 9.97 37.63 -42.25
C LEU A 313 10.99 38.78 -42.31
N THR A 314 11.43 39.31 -41.16
CA THR A 314 12.47 40.35 -41.10
C THR A 314 13.85 39.81 -41.44
N ARG A 315 14.21 38.58 -41.04
CA ARG A 315 15.46 37.91 -41.43
C ARG A 315 15.56 37.51 -42.91
N SER A 316 14.44 37.38 -43.63
CA SER A 316 14.43 37.05 -45.07
C SER A 316 14.49 38.28 -45.97
N ALA A 317 14.46 39.49 -45.40
CA ALA A 317 14.51 40.76 -46.12
C ALA A 317 15.88 41.47 -46.05
N GLU A 318 16.83 40.92 -45.28
CA GLU A 318 18.26 41.30 -45.24
C GLU A 318 19.10 40.32 -46.07
#